data_AF-A0A1S6KZH9-F1
#
_entry.id   AF-A0A1S6KZH9-F1
#
_cell.length_a   1.000
_cell.length_b   1.000
_cell.length_c   1.000
_cell.angle_alpha   90.00
_cell.angle_beta   90.00
_cell.angle_gamma   90.00
#
_symmetry.space_group_name_H-M   'P 1'
#
loop_
_entity.id
_entity.type
_entity.pdbx_description
1 polymer ?
#
loop_
_entity_poly.entity_id
_entity_poly.type
_entity_poly.pdbx_seq_one_letter_code
_entity_poly.pdbx_strand_id
1 'polypeptide(L)'
;STEHSRQWPDSLLVEKPVKNGPFIPFFFKPGPLARIVIPMALSHRADFGSNQAVGLKDQNDPAKGKKRLIVEFSSPNIAKPFHAGHLRSTIIGGFLANIH
;
A
#
# COMPACT_ATOMS: atom_id res chain seq x y z
N SER A 1 -11.80 33.38 -6.37
CA SER A 1 -11.79 31.97 -5.89
C SER A 1 -12.38 30.98 -6.88
N THR A 2 -12.94 31.44 -8.01
CA THR A 2 -13.44 30.67 -9.17
C THR A 2 -12.40 30.49 -10.29
N GLU A 3 -11.16 30.93 -10.07
CA GLU A 3 -10.18 31.12 -11.15
C GLU A 3 -9.36 29.84 -11.43
N HIS A 4 -8.97 29.10 -10.38
CA HIS A 4 -8.19 27.87 -10.51
C HIS A 4 -8.96 26.70 -11.16
N SER A 5 -10.29 26.69 -11.11
CA SER A 5 -11.11 25.66 -11.76
C SER A 5 -11.25 25.87 -13.27
N ARG A 6 -10.95 27.07 -13.81
CA ARG A 6 -11.02 27.32 -15.26
C ARG A 6 -9.81 26.78 -16.02
N GLN A 7 -8.68 26.57 -15.35
CA GLN A 7 -7.43 26.11 -15.96
C GLN A 7 -7.18 24.61 -15.77
N TRP A 8 -8.12 23.85 -15.22
CA TRP A 8 -7.93 22.41 -15.03
C TRP A 8 -7.88 21.69 -16.39
N PRO A 9 -6.76 21.02 -16.73
CA PRO A 9 -6.66 20.30 -18.00
C PRO A 9 -7.61 19.11 -18.00
N ASP A 10 -8.17 18.79 -19.16
CA ASP A 10 -8.93 17.56 -19.31
C ASP A 10 -8.03 16.36 -18.96
N SER A 11 -8.55 15.46 -18.14
CA SER A 11 -7.83 14.27 -17.67
C SER A 11 -8.58 13.01 -18.07
N LEU A 12 -7.85 11.99 -18.50
CA LEU A 12 -8.41 10.67 -18.80
C LEU A 12 -8.81 9.91 -17.53
N LEU A 13 -8.24 10.28 -16.38
CA LEU A 13 -8.38 9.52 -15.14
C LEU A 13 -9.08 10.26 -14.01
N VAL A 14 -8.98 11.58 -13.98
CA VAL A 14 -9.47 12.40 -12.86
C VAL A 14 -10.61 13.29 -13.35
N GLU A 15 -11.69 13.34 -12.60
CA GLU A 15 -12.78 14.28 -12.83
C GLU A 15 -12.31 15.71 -12.52
N LYS A 16 -12.91 16.69 -13.18
CA LYS A 16 -12.60 18.09 -12.90
C LYS A 16 -12.95 18.40 -11.44
N PRO A 17 -11.98 18.80 -10.60
CA PRO A 17 -12.25 19.03 -9.18
C PRO A 17 -13.13 20.26 -8.99
N VAL A 18 -14.14 20.14 -8.14
CA VAL A 18 -15.08 21.22 -7.81
C VAL A 18 -14.97 21.55 -6.33
N LYS A 19 -14.77 22.83 -6.00
CA LYS A 19 -14.67 23.29 -4.62
C LYS A 19 -15.94 22.93 -3.84
N ASN A 20 -15.76 22.32 -2.67
CA ASN A 20 -16.82 21.99 -1.72
C ASN A 20 -16.45 22.54 -0.34
N GLY A 21 -17.01 23.70 0.02
CA GLY A 21 -16.64 24.40 1.26
C GLY A 21 -15.15 24.78 1.28
N PRO A 22 -14.38 24.44 2.34
CA PRO A 22 -12.94 24.70 2.40
C PRO A 22 -12.10 23.65 1.63
N PHE A 23 -12.72 22.61 1.07
CA PHE A 23 -12.02 21.50 0.42
C PHE A 23 -12.17 21.52 -1.10
N ILE A 24 -11.22 20.88 -1.79
CA ILE A 24 -11.27 20.58 -3.22
C ILE A 24 -11.06 19.06 -3.37
N PRO A 25 -12.14 18.26 -3.42
CA PRO A 25 -12.03 16.83 -3.61
C PRO A 25 -11.62 16.47 -5.04
N PHE A 26 -10.87 15.37 -5.17
CA PHE A 26 -10.51 14.75 -6.45
C PHE A 26 -11.20 13.40 -6.55
N PHE A 27 -11.84 13.15 -7.69
CA PHE A 27 -12.51 11.89 -7.98
C PHE A 27 -11.91 11.26 -9.22
N PHE A 28 -11.72 9.94 -9.21
CA PHE A 28 -11.32 9.20 -10.40
C PHE A 28 -12.53 8.89 -11.27
N LYS A 29 -12.34 8.88 -12.59
CA LYS A 29 -13.31 8.37 -13.55
C LYS A 29 -13.38 6.84 -13.44
N PRO A 30 -14.49 6.23 -12.99
CA PRO A 30 -14.53 4.81 -12.66
C PRO A 30 -14.22 3.88 -13.84
N GLY A 31 -14.77 4.20 -15.02
CA GLY A 31 -14.58 3.38 -16.23
C GLY A 31 -13.11 3.28 -16.66
N PRO A 32 -12.42 4.41 -16.94
CA PRO A 32 -10.99 4.42 -17.24
C PRO A 32 -10.13 3.78 -16.15
N LEU A 33 -10.40 4.08 -14.87
CA LEU A 33 -9.65 3.50 -13.75
C LEU A 33 -9.77 1.97 -13.74
N ALA A 34 -10.99 1.43 -13.85
CA ALA A 34 -11.24 -0.01 -13.85
C ALA A 34 -10.53 -0.71 -15.03
N ARG A 35 -10.55 -0.09 -16.22
CA ARG A 35 -9.86 -0.62 -17.43
C ARG A 35 -8.35 -0.70 -17.27
N ILE A 36 -7.75 0.09 -16.38
CA ILE A 36 -6.31 0.05 -16.10
C ILE A 36 -6.01 -0.90 -14.94
N VAL A 37 -6.73 -0.77 -13.83
CA VAL A 37 -6.41 -1.46 -12.58
C VAL A 37 -6.76 -2.95 -12.65
N ILE A 38 -7.88 -3.34 -13.27
CA ILE A 38 -8.30 -4.75 -13.32
C ILE A 38 -7.28 -5.59 -14.11
N PRO A 39 -6.88 -5.24 -15.35
CA PRO A 39 -5.86 -5.99 -16.07
C PRO A 39 -4.51 -5.99 -15.35
N MET A 40 -4.12 -4.86 -14.73
CA MET A 40 -2.90 -4.77 -13.93
C MET A 40 -2.91 -5.77 -12.77
N ALA A 41 -4.01 -5.82 -12.01
CA ALA A 41 -4.17 -6.75 -10.89
C ALA A 41 -4.15 -8.22 -11.36
N LEU A 42 -4.85 -8.53 -12.45
CA LEU A 42 -4.86 -9.88 -13.02
C LEU A 42 -3.49 -10.30 -13.58
N SER A 43 -2.73 -9.35 -14.12
CA SER A 43 -1.37 -9.59 -14.64
C SER A 43 -0.36 -9.81 -13.52
N HIS A 44 -0.43 -9.01 -12.45
CA HIS A 44 0.55 -9.05 -11.35
C HIS A 44 0.20 -10.11 -10.28
N ARG A 45 -1.06 -10.54 -10.18
CA ARG A 45 -1.53 -11.60 -9.27
C ARG A 45 -1.06 -11.39 -7.82
N ALA A 46 -0.25 -12.30 -7.28
CA ALA A 46 0.25 -12.26 -5.91
C ALA A 46 1.14 -11.04 -5.64
N ASP A 47 1.75 -10.46 -6.68
CA ASP A 47 2.59 -9.28 -6.58
C ASP A 47 1.80 -7.97 -6.72
N PHE A 48 0.48 -8.03 -6.98
CA PHE A 48 -0.35 -6.82 -7.02
C PHE A 48 -0.38 -6.13 -5.66
N GLY A 49 -0.05 -4.84 -5.63
CA GLY A 49 0.08 -4.07 -4.38
C GLY A 49 1.44 -4.23 -3.69
N SER A 50 2.35 -5.06 -4.21
CA SER A 50 3.73 -5.10 -3.73
C SER A 50 4.50 -3.84 -4.14
N ASN A 51 5.39 -3.38 -3.27
CA ASN A 51 6.34 -2.32 -3.59
C ASN A 51 7.76 -2.86 -3.45
N GLN A 52 8.42 -3.07 -4.58
CA GLN A 52 9.77 -3.62 -4.64
C GLN A 52 10.84 -2.72 -4.01
N ALA A 53 10.55 -1.43 -3.83
CA ALA A 53 11.44 -0.49 -3.14
C ALA A 53 11.43 -0.66 -1.61
N VAL A 54 10.44 -1.36 -1.05
CA VAL A 54 10.37 -1.62 0.39
C VAL A 54 11.58 -2.43 0.82
N GLY A 55 12.22 -1.96 1.90
CA GLY A 55 13.39 -2.61 2.46
C GLY A 55 14.69 -2.37 1.69
N LEU A 56 14.71 -1.64 0.57
CA LEU A 56 15.98 -1.30 -0.09
C LEU A 56 16.88 -0.45 0.82
N LYS A 57 18.20 -0.67 0.69
CA LYS A 57 19.20 0.18 1.38
C LYS A 57 19.20 1.60 0.82
N ASP A 58 19.05 1.72 -0.50
CA ASP A 58 18.84 2.95 -1.24
C ASP A 58 17.52 2.83 -2.02
N GLN A 59 16.58 3.77 -1.83
CA GLN A 59 15.25 3.70 -2.46
C GLN A 59 15.29 3.87 -3.99
N ASN A 60 16.37 4.40 -4.54
CA ASN A 60 16.52 4.66 -5.97
C ASN A 60 17.48 3.70 -6.67
N ASP A 61 18.21 2.86 -5.92
CA ASP A 61 19.19 1.92 -6.47
C ASP A 61 19.00 0.50 -5.92
N PRO A 62 18.23 -0.35 -6.64
CA PRO A 62 18.05 -1.76 -6.28
C PRO A 62 19.36 -2.55 -6.19
N ALA A 63 20.43 -2.14 -6.87
CA ALA A 63 21.71 -2.84 -6.87
C ALA A 63 22.43 -2.75 -5.51
N LYS A 64 22.05 -1.80 -4.65
CA LYS A 64 22.55 -1.72 -3.26
C LYS A 64 21.93 -2.79 -2.35
N GLY A 65 20.93 -3.53 -2.83
CA GLY A 65 20.28 -4.62 -2.12
C GLY A 65 19.34 -4.17 -1.02
N LYS A 66 18.79 -5.14 -0.27
CA LYS A 66 17.82 -4.92 0.82
C LYS A 66 18.49 -4.89 2.20
N LYS A 67 17.86 -4.20 3.14
CA LYS A 67 18.15 -4.22 4.58
C LYS A 67 17.79 -5.60 5.13
N ARG A 68 18.56 -6.07 6.10
CA ARG A 68 18.22 -7.29 6.85
C ARG A 68 17.36 -6.90 8.04
N LEU A 69 16.15 -7.46 8.13
CA LEU A 69 15.24 -7.28 9.26
C LEU A 69 15.14 -8.59 10.05
N ILE A 70 15.12 -8.50 11.37
CA ILE A 70 14.83 -9.63 12.26
C ILE A 70 13.50 -9.33 12.92
N VAL A 71 12.52 -10.21 12.71
CA VAL A 71 11.20 -10.14 13.36
C VAL A 71 11.14 -11.28 14.36
N GLU A 72 11.28 -10.97 15.65
CA GLU A 72 11.11 -11.93 16.73
C GLU A 72 9.66 -11.85 17.23
N PHE A 73 8.97 -12.99 17.29
CA PHE A 73 7.56 -13.03 17.71
C PHE A 73 7.16 -14.39 18.29
N SER A 74 6.00 -14.44 18.92
CA SER A 74 5.48 -15.55 19.73
C SER A 74 6.26 -15.82 21.01
N SER A 75 7.58 -16.08 20.92
CA SER A 75 8.53 -16.46 21.99
C SER A 75 7.85 -16.95 23.30
N PRO A 76 7.06 -18.05 23.26
CA PRO A 76 6.25 -18.46 24.40
C PRO A 76 7.13 -19.18 25.42
N ASN A 77 6.70 -19.18 26.68
CA ASN A 77 7.39 -19.94 27.72
C ASN A 77 7.12 -21.45 27.54
N ILE A 78 8.17 -22.25 27.33
CA ILE A 78 8.12 -23.71 27.11
C ILE A 78 7.44 -24.46 28.26
N ALA A 79 7.46 -23.91 29.48
CA ALA A 79 6.83 -24.52 30.66
C ALA A 79 5.32 -24.24 30.78
N LYS A 80 4.71 -23.47 29.86
CA LYS A 80 3.29 -23.10 29.93
C LYS A 80 2.56 -23.46 28.62
N PRO A 81 1.31 -24.00 28.70
CA PRO A 81 0.50 -24.24 27.51
C PRO A 81 0.26 -22.97 26.71
N PHE A 82 0.17 -23.12 25.39
CA PHE A 82 -0.21 -22.01 24.50
C PHE A 82 -1.63 -21.55 24.81
N HIS A 83 -1.86 -20.23 24.81
CA HIS A 83 -3.17 -19.63 25.05
C HIS A 83 -3.35 -18.41 24.15
N ALA A 84 -4.56 -17.83 24.11
CA ALA A 84 -4.94 -16.76 23.19
C ALA A 84 -3.98 -15.55 23.16
N GLY A 85 -3.29 -15.26 24.28
CA GLY A 85 -2.28 -14.21 24.36
C GLY A 85 -1.06 -14.46 23.46
N HIS A 86 -0.61 -15.71 23.36
CA HIS A 86 0.51 -16.10 22.49
C HIS A 86 0.10 -16.09 21.00
N LEU A 87 -1.17 -16.38 20.69
CA LEU A 87 -1.70 -16.35 19.33
C LEU A 87 -1.62 -14.95 18.72
N ARG A 88 -1.90 -13.90 19.51
CA ARG A 88 -1.82 -12.51 19.05
C ARG A 88 -0.41 -12.14 18.55
N SER A 89 0.62 -12.45 19.34
CA SER A 89 2.01 -12.18 18.95
C SER A 89 2.41 -13.00 17.72
N THR A 90 1.96 -14.24 17.64
CA THR A 90 2.20 -15.12 16.48
C THR A 90 1.64 -14.53 15.18
N ILE A 91 0.36 -14.12 15.18
CA ILE A 91 -0.30 -13.57 13.99
C ILE A 91 0.33 -12.23 13.57
N ILE A 92 0.56 -11.33 14.53
CA ILE A 92 1.14 -10.01 14.24
C ILE A 92 2.56 -10.16 13.68
N GLY A 93 3.40 -10.98 14.31
CA GLY A 93 4.76 -11.18 13.85
C GLY A 93 4.85 -11.86 12.49
N GLY A 94 4.01 -12.88 12.24
CA GLY A 94 3.90 -13.50 10.93
C GLY A 94 3.44 -12.53 9.84
N PHE A 95 2.49 -11.64 10.15
CA PHE A 95 2.08 -10.58 9.22
C PHE A 95 3.22 -9.60 8.92
N LEU A 96 3.94 -9.14 9.94
CA LEU A 96 5.10 -8.24 9.78
C LEU A 96 6.21 -8.88 8.93
N ALA A 97 6.44 -10.19 9.07
CA ALA A 97 7.40 -10.93 8.25
C ALA A 97 6.97 -11.12 6.78
N ASN A 98 5.67 -11.02 6.48
CA ASN A 98 5.15 -11.13 5.11
C ASN A 98 5.12 -9.79 4.36
N ILE A 99 5.07 -8.65 5.07
CA ILE A 99 5.07 -7.32 4.43
C ILE A 99 6.47 -6.71 4.25
N HIS A 100 7.52 -7.35 4.78
CA HIS A 100 8.90 -6.86 4.78
C HIS A 100 9.88 -7.91 4.26
#